data_AF-A0A957FQG0-F1
#
_entry.id   AF-A0A957FQG0-F1
#
_cell.length_a   1.000
_cell.length_b   1.000
_cell.length_c   1.000
_cell.angle_alpha   90.00
_cell.angle_beta   90.00
_cell.angle_gamma   90.00
#
_symmetry.space_group_name_H-M   'P 1'
#
loop_
_entity.id
_entity.type
_entity.pdbx_description
1 polymer ?
#
loop_
_entity_poly.entity_id
_entity_poly.type
_entity_poly.pdbx_seq_one_letter_code
_entity_poly.pdbx_strand_id
1 'polypeptide(L)'
;MLNYQAVVNREMTLEALGEGLSVADLRTQTNLMIDEMLAVIADCTDEDVVFVPHDPEAHDAAAASEADEGISWTLGHVVVHTTASAEESAVLAAEMARGVSRPGRSRAEVPWETVTTMAQCRARLAESRR
;
A
#
# COMPACT_ATOMS: atom_id res chain seq x y z
N MET A 1 -11.85 6.64 -9.08
CA MET A 1 -11.52 5.54 -8.16
C MET A 1 -12.80 4.81 -7.79
N LEU A 2 -12.77 3.49 -7.51
CA LEU A 2 -13.94 2.76 -7.00
C LEU A 2 -14.45 3.44 -5.72
N ASN A 3 -15.78 3.49 -5.58
CA ASN A 3 -16.40 4.06 -4.39
C ASN A 3 -16.63 2.96 -3.34
N TYR A 4 -15.79 2.94 -2.32
CA TYR A 4 -15.89 1.99 -1.22
C TYR A 4 -16.92 2.39 -0.15
N GLN A 5 -17.61 3.54 -0.28
CA GLN A 5 -18.51 4.05 0.77
C GLN A 5 -19.63 3.06 1.10
N ALA A 6 -20.23 2.40 0.11
CA ALA A 6 -21.26 1.40 0.34
C ALA A 6 -20.72 0.15 1.08
N VAL A 7 -19.45 -0.21 0.85
CA VAL A 7 -18.77 -1.28 1.59
C VAL A 7 -18.50 -0.86 3.03
N VAL A 8 -18.00 0.37 3.23
CA VAL A 8 -17.77 0.96 4.57
C VAL A 8 -19.07 1.04 5.37
N ASN A 9 -20.16 1.44 4.72
CA ASN A 9 -21.50 1.49 5.32
C ASN A 9 -22.12 0.11 5.55
N ARG A 10 -21.46 -0.97 5.08
CA ARG A 10 -21.96 -2.37 5.13
C ARG A 10 -23.25 -2.59 4.34
N GLU A 11 -23.47 -1.78 3.30
CA GLU A 11 -24.60 -1.86 2.37
C GLU A 11 -24.28 -2.74 1.15
N MET A 12 -23.00 -2.99 0.91
CA MET A 12 -22.47 -3.78 -0.21
C MET A 12 -21.28 -4.62 0.27
N THR A 13 -21.08 -5.81 -0.28
CA THR A 13 -19.88 -6.61 0.00
C THR A 13 -18.75 -6.22 -0.96
N LEU A 14 -17.49 -6.56 -0.62
CA LEU A 14 -16.36 -6.34 -1.53
C LEU A 14 -16.50 -7.13 -2.83
N GLU A 15 -17.09 -8.34 -2.75
CA GLU A 15 -17.36 -9.17 -3.93
C GLU A 15 -18.35 -8.49 -4.87
N ALA A 16 -19.44 -7.92 -4.33
CA ALA A 16 -20.42 -7.18 -5.13
C ALA A 16 -19.84 -5.90 -5.75
N LEU A 17 -18.95 -5.19 -5.03
CA LEU A 17 -18.25 -4.02 -5.58
C LEU A 17 -17.34 -4.41 -6.74
N GLY A 18 -16.74 -5.61 -6.69
CA GLY A 18 -15.85 -6.13 -7.73
C GLY A 18 -16.58 -6.80 -8.90
N GLU A 19 -17.89 -7.02 -8.81
CA GLU A 19 -18.65 -7.74 -9.81
C GLU A 19 -18.63 -7.02 -11.18
N GLY A 20 -18.32 -7.76 -12.24
CA GLY A 20 -18.28 -7.23 -13.60
C GLY A 20 -17.05 -6.38 -13.94
N LEU A 21 -16.12 -6.15 -13.00
CA LEU A 21 -14.86 -5.46 -13.30
C LEU A 21 -13.97 -6.29 -14.23
N SER A 22 -13.44 -5.65 -15.26
CA SER A 22 -12.42 -6.24 -16.12
C SER A 22 -11.01 -6.01 -15.56
N VAL A 23 -10.02 -6.73 -16.11
CA VAL A 23 -8.60 -6.47 -15.83
C VAL A 23 -8.19 -5.04 -16.20
N ALA A 24 -8.81 -4.45 -17.23
CA ALA A 24 -8.54 -3.07 -17.62
C ALA A 24 -9.06 -2.07 -16.57
N ASP A 25 -10.21 -2.35 -15.96
CA ASP A 25 -10.75 -1.53 -14.88
C ASP A 25 -9.84 -1.59 -13.65
N LEU A 26 -9.37 -2.79 -13.28
CA LEU A 26 -8.43 -2.96 -12.16
C LEU A 26 -7.11 -2.20 -12.40
N ARG A 27 -6.52 -2.29 -13.61
CA ARG A 27 -5.34 -1.48 -13.97
C ARG A 27 -5.61 0.02 -13.88
N THR A 28 -6.80 0.45 -14.28
CA THR A 28 -7.22 1.85 -14.16
C THR A 28 -7.28 2.26 -12.68
N GLN A 29 -7.81 1.40 -11.80
CA GLN A 29 -7.80 1.68 -10.35
C GLN A 29 -6.39 1.78 -9.78
N THR A 30 -5.47 0.88 -10.17
CA THR A 30 -4.06 0.96 -9.76
C THR A 30 -3.43 2.29 -10.17
N ASN A 31 -3.62 2.72 -11.42
CA ASN A 31 -3.08 3.99 -11.89
C ASN A 31 -3.65 5.18 -11.10
N LEU A 32 -4.97 5.22 -10.90
CA LEU A 32 -5.61 6.28 -10.11
C LEU A 32 -5.13 6.32 -8.67
N MET A 33 -4.89 5.15 -8.05
CA MET A 33 -4.35 5.05 -6.70
C MET A 33 -2.94 5.64 -6.62
N ILE A 34 -2.05 5.28 -7.55
CA ILE A 34 -0.67 5.81 -7.55
C ILE A 34 -0.66 7.30 -7.92
N ASP A 35 -1.51 7.74 -8.86
CA ASP A 35 -1.63 9.16 -9.21
C ASP A 35 -2.06 10.00 -8.00
N GLU A 36 -3.04 9.52 -7.22
CA GLU A 36 -3.48 10.17 -5.98
C GLU A 36 -2.35 10.22 -4.94
N MET A 37 -1.64 9.11 -4.72
CA MET A 37 -0.50 9.07 -3.79
C MET A 37 0.59 10.06 -4.20
N LEU A 38 0.92 10.15 -5.49
CA LEU A 38 1.89 11.11 -6.03
C LEU A 38 1.43 12.56 -5.87
N ALA A 39 0.12 12.82 -5.98
CA ALA A 39 -0.46 14.13 -5.78
C ALA A 39 -0.42 14.56 -4.31
N VAL A 40 -0.74 13.66 -3.38
CA VAL A 40 -0.69 13.91 -1.93
C VAL A 40 0.74 14.27 -1.47
N ILE A 41 1.76 13.64 -2.04
CA ILE A 41 3.17 13.89 -1.68
C ILE A 41 3.86 14.90 -2.62
N ALA A 42 3.10 15.65 -3.42
CA ALA A 42 3.66 16.48 -4.50
C ALA A 42 4.67 17.51 -3.98
N ASP A 43 4.35 18.16 -2.87
CA ASP A 43 5.13 19.25 -2.28
C ASP A 43 6.05 18.80 -1.14
N CYS A 44 6.13 17.49 -0.85
CA CYS A 44 7.02 16.96 0.18
C CYS A 44 8.49 17.06 -0.23
N THR A 45 9.36 17.22 0.77
CA THR A 45 10.83 17.25 0.63
C THR A 45 11.48 16.02 1.26
N ASP A 46 12.81 15.88 1.11
CA ASP A 46 13.56 14.79 1.74
C ASP A 46 13.46 14.83 3.28
N GLU A 47 13.33 16.02 3.87
CA GLU A 47 13.08 16.18 5.30
C GLU A 47 11.75 15.54 5.75
N ASP A 48 10.69 15.65 4.95
CA ASP A 48 9.40 15.02 5.23
C ASP A 48 9.48 13.49 5.15
N VAL A 49 10.38 12.95 4.32
CA VAL A 49 10.56 11.49 4.16
C VAL A 49 11.10 10.85 5.42
N VAL A 50 12.00 11.54 6.13
CA VAL A 50 12.67 11.04 7.34
C VAL A 50 12.05 11.56 8.64
N PHE A 51 11.07 12.47 8.55
CA PHE A 51 10.35 12.94 9.73
C PHE A 51 9.63 11.79 10.43
N VAL A 52 9.94 11.59 11.71
CA VAL A 52 9.26 10.62 12.58
C VAL A 52 8.17 11.38 13.35
N PRO A 53 6.88 11.15 13.06
CA PRO A 53 5.81 11.78 13.81
C PRO A 53 5.81 11.28 15.25
N HIS A 54 5.40 12.14 16.20
CA HIS A 54 5.16 11.71 17.57
C HIS A 54 3.73 11.18 17.69
N ASP A 55 3.57 9.86 17.60
CA ASP A 55 2.31 9.17 17.81
C ASP A 55 2.42 8.24 19.03
N PRO A 56 1.94 8.65 20.22
CA PRO A 56 2.03 7.82 21.43
C PRO A 56 1.11 6.59 21.40
N GLU A 57 0.17 6.53 20.46
CA GLU A 57 -0.74 5.41 20.26
C GLU A 57 -0.32 4.50 19.09
N ALA A 58 0.89 4.71 18.54
CA ALA A 58 1.43 3.86 17.50
C ALA A 58 1.53 2.40 17.98
N HIS A 59 0.81 1.51 17.29
CA HIS A 59 0.77 0.09 17.62
C HIS A 59 0.48 -0.75 16.37
N ASP A 60 1.51 -1.42 15.86
CA ASP A 60 1.43 -2.40 14.77
C ASP A 60 1.59 -3.82 15.30
N ALA A 61 0.47 -4.47 15.61
CA ALA A 61 0.44 -5.88 16.05
C ALA A 61 0.95 -6.88 14.99
N ALA A 62 1.17 -6.45 13.74
CA ALA A 62 1.72 -7.25 12.66
C ALA A 62 3.20 -6.93 12.36
N ALA A 63 3.84 -6.12 13.21
CA ALA A 63 5.24 -5.76 13.10
C ALA A 63 6.15 -6.98 12.99
N ALA A 64 7.23 -6.86 12.22
CA ALA A 64 8.18 -7.95 12.02
C ALA A 64 9.00 -8.26 13.29
N SER A 65 9.10 -7.29 14.20
CA SER A 65 9.80 -7.42 15.47
C SER A 65 9.07 -6.66 16.58
N GLU A 66 9.24 -7.08 17.83
CA GLU A 66 8.72 -6.36 19.01
C GLU A 66 9.26 -4.93 19.10
N ALA A 67 10.45 -4.67 18.56
CA ALA A 67 11.05 -3.34 18.54
C ALA A 67 10.32 -2.38 17.59
N ASP A 68 9.67 -2.92 16.56
CA ASP A 68 8.95 -2.13 15.54
C ASP A 68 7.45 -1.96 15.86
N GLU A 69 6.92 -2.68 16.86
CA GLU A 69 5.49 -2.67 17.19
C GLU A 69 4.99 -1.28 17.61
N GLY A 70 5.82 -0.50 18.31
CA GLY A 70 5.46 0.82 18.83
C GLY A 70 6.01 2.01 18.04
N ILE A 71 6.56 1.80 16.85
CA ILE A 71 7.20 2.89 16.09
C ILE A 71 6.17 3.68 15.29
N SER A 72 6.32 5.00 15.29
CA SER A 72 5.60 5.86 14.36
C SER A 72 6.23 5.78 12.97
N TRP A 73 5.41 5.68 11.93
CA TRP A 73 5.90 5.51 10.57
C TRP A 73 6.31 6.85 9.93
N THR A 74 7.48 6.87 9.31
CA THR A 74 7.89 7.95 8.42
C THR A 74 7.13 7.88 7.09
N LEU A 75 7.17 8.95 6.29
CA LEU A 75 6.62 8.89 4.92
C LEU A 75 7.31 7.81 4.07
N GLY A 76 8.63 7.62 4.24
CA GLY A 76 9.36 6.52 3.60
C GLY A 76 8.77 5.15 3.93
N HIS A 77 8.46 4.90 5.20
CA HIS A 77 7.82 3.67 5.67
C HIS A 77 6.43 3.51 5.05
N VAL A 78 5.57 4.53 5.12
CA VAL A 78 4.21 4.47 4.55
C VAL A 78 4.22 4.09 3.06
N VAL A 79 5.15 4.65 2.28
CA VAL A 79 5.28 4.36 0.84
C VAL A 79 5.70 2.92 0.59
N VAL A 80 6.73 2.40 1.27
CA VAL A 80 7.17 1.01 1.05
C VAL A 80 6.11 0.01 1.51
N HIS A 81 5.42 0.28 2.62
CA HIS A 81 4.42 -0.62 3.17
C HIS A 81 3.18 -0.71 2.27
N THR A 82 2.71 0.45 1.81
CA THR A 82 1.52 0.53 0.94
C THR A 82 1.77 -0.16 -0.40
N THR A 83 2.93 0.09 -1.01
CA THR A 83 3.29 -0.54 -2.29
C THR A 83 3.50 -2.04 -2.15
N ALA A 84 4.18 -2.50 -1.09
CA ALA A 84 4.37 -3.93 -0.83
C ALA A 84 3.03 -4.66 -0.56
N SER A 85 2.10 -4.01 0.16
CA SER A 85 0.76 -4.57 0.42
C SER A 85 -0.08 -4.69 -0.86
N ALA A 86 -0.03 -3.67 -1.72
CA ALA A 86 -0.75 -3.68 -3.00
C ALA A 86 -0.22 -4.76 -3.95
N GLU A 87 1.11 -4.88 -4.06
CA GLU A 87 1.77 -5.89 -4.89
C GLU A 87 1.52 -7.32 -4.39
N GLU A 88 1.62 -7.55 -3.08
CA GLU A 88 1.27 -8.82 -2.45
C GLU A 88 -0.19 -9.20 -2.77
N SER A 89 -1.12 -8.26 -2.61
CA SER A 89 -2.54 -8.49 -2.91
C SER A 89 -2.77 -8.86 -4.38
N ALA A 90 -2.08 -8.18 -5.31
CA ALA A 90 -2.19 -8.46 -6.74
C ALA A 90 -1.65 -9.87 -7.09
N VAL A 91 -0.52 -10.26 -6.50
CA VAL A 91 0.05 -11.60 -6.69
C VAL A 91 -0.88 -12.68 -6.12
N LEU A 92 -1.34 -12.52 -4.88
CA LEU A 92 -2.24 -13.48 -4.23
C LEU A 92 -3.54 -13.64 -5.02
N ALA A 93 -4.16 -12.54 -5.45
CA ALA A 93 -5.37 -12.58 -6.26
C ALA A 93 -5.14 -13.32 -7.59
N ALA A 94 -4.01 -13.06 -8.26
CA ALA A 94 -3.67 -13.70 -9.53
C ALA A 94 -3.41 -15.21 -9.36
N GLU A 95 -2.88 -15.63 -8.21
CA GLU A 95 -2.63 -17.04 -7.89
C GLU A 95 -3.89 -17.80 -7.52
N MET A 96 -4.73 -17.20 -6.67
CA MET A 96 -6.04 -17.73 -6.33
C MET A 96 -6.90 -17.91 -7.58
N ALA A 97 -6.88 -16.95 -8.51
CA ALA A 97 -7.57 -17.05 -9.80
C ALA A 97 -7.07 -18.23 -10.67
N ARG A 98 -5.85 -18.73 -10.43
CA ARG A 98 -5.28 -19.91 -11.10
C ARG A 98 -5.41 -21.20 -10.27
N GLY A 99 -6.12 -21.15 -9.15
CA GLY A 99 -6.31 -22.30 -8.25
C GLY A 99 -5.09 -22.64 -7.39
N VAL A 100 -4.12 -21.73 -7.28
CA VAL A 100 -2.94 -21.91 -6.41
C VAL A 100 -3.31 -21.48 -4.99
N SER A 101 -3.15 -22.39 -4.03
CA SER A 101 -3.26 -22.06 -2.61
C SER A 101 -1.94 -21.50 -2.09
N ARG A 102 -1.94 -20.26 -1.60
CA ARG A 102 -0.77 -19.65 -0.95
C ARG A 102 -1.11 -19.26 0.49
N PRO A 103 -0.80 -20.12 1.48
CA PRO A 103 -0.98 -19.78 2.89
C PRO A 103 0.13 -18.82 3.35
N GLY A 104 -0.24 -17.87 4.22
CA GLY A 104 0.70 -16.93 4.84
C GLY A 104 1.01 -15.69 4.00
N ARG A 105 1.97 -14.89 4.48
CA ARG A 105 2.45 -13.67 3.82
C ARG A 105 3.46 -14.02 2.73
N SER A 106 3.41 -13.31 1.61
CA SER A 106 4.38 -13.39 0.51
C SER A 106 5.03 -12.03 0.20
N ARG A 107 4.92 -11.07 1.13
CA ARG A 107 5.43 -9.72 1.00
C ARG A 107 6.96 -9.68 0.88
N ALA A 108 7.45 -9.02 -0.17
CA ALA A 108 8.83 -8.57 -0.28
C ALA A 108 8.83 -7.05 -0.15
N GLU A 109 9.27 -6.54 1.00
CA GLU A 109 9.24 -5.12 1.32
C GLU A 109 10.67 -4.55 1.29
N VAL A 110 10.82 -3.36 0.71
CA VAL A 110 12.09 -2.62 0.77
C VAL A 110 12.28 -2.17 2.22
N PRO A 111 13.45 -2.40 2.86
CA PRO A 111 13.71 -1.93 4.21
C PRO A 111 13.50 -0.41 4.29
N TRP A 112 12.53 0.03 5.07
CA TRP A 112 12.06 1.42 5.08
C TRP A 112 13.16 2.39 5.51
N GLU A 113 14.11 1.94 6.34
CA GLU A 113 15.28 2.69 6.81
C GLU A 113 16.19 3.14 5.67
N THR A 114 16.12 2.46 4.52
CA THR A 114 16.92 2.78 3.33
C THR A 114 16.26 3.83 2.43
N VAL A 115 15.01 4.19 2.70
CA VAL A 115 14.23 5.18 1.93
C VAL A 115 14.25 6.51 2.66
N THR A 116 15.12 7.41 2.22
CA THR A 116 15.41 8.69 2.89
C THR A 116 15.18 9.91 2.01
N THR A 117 14.78 9.70 0.75
CA THR A 117 14.58 10.79 -0.22
C THR A 117 13.25 10.68 -0.97
N MET A 118 12.71 11.81 -1.38
CA MET A 118 11.51 11.88 -2.22
C MET A 118 11.72 11.24 -3.58
N ALA A 119 12.96 11.29 -4.10
CA ALA A 119 13.32 10.58 -5.32
C ALA A 119 13.10 9.06 -5.17
N GLN A 120 13.51 8.46 -4.04
CA GLN A 120 13.27 7.05 -3.77
C GLN A 120 11.77 6.74 -3.59
N CYS A 121 11.01 7.58 -2.88
CA CYS A 121 9.56 7.40 -2.75
C CYS A 121 8.86 7.40 -4.11
N ARG A 122 9.16 8.37 -4.97
CA ARG A 122 8.59 8.47 -6.32
C ARG A 122 9.01 7.28 -7.20
N ALA A 123 10.27 6.85 -7.10
CA ALA A 123 10.74 5.67 -7.83
C ALA A 123 10.01 4.40 -7.38
N ARG A 124 9.79 4.21 -6.07
CA ARG A 124 9.07 3.06 -5.52
C ARG A 124 7.60 3.02 -5.97
N LEU A 125 6.92 4.17 -5.98
CA LEU A 125 5.55 4.31 -6.49
C LEU A 125 5.47 4.05 -7.99
N ALA A 126 6.43 4.55 -8.77
CA ALA A 126 6.50 4.32 -10.21
C ALA A 126 6.79 2.84 -10.54
N GLU A 127 7.61 2.18 -9.72
CA GLU A 127 7.83 0.74 -9.83
C GLU A 127 6.56 -0.06 -9.54
N SER A 128 5.86 0.26 -8.46
CA SER A 128 4.62 -0.41 -8.03
C SER A 128 3.47 -0.28 -9.03
N ARG A 129 3.49 0.78 -9.85
CA ARG A 129 2.50 1.02 -10.91
C ARG A 129 2.55 -0.03 -12.04
N ARG A 130 3.72 -0.64 -12.28
CA ARG A 130 3.96 -1.52 -13.45
C ARG A 130 3.26 -2.86 -13.34
#